data_AF-A0A6V7I1A0-F1
#
_entry.id   AF-A0A6V7I1A0-F1
#
_cell.length_a   1.000
_cell.length_b   1.000
_cell.length_c   1.000
_cell.angle_alpha   90.00
_cell.angle_beta   90.00
_cell.angle_gamma   90.00
#
_symmetry.space_group_name_H-M   'P 1'
#
loop_
_entity.id
_entity.type
_entity.pdbx_description
1 polymer ?
#
loop_
_entity_poly.entity_id
_entity_poly.type
_entity_poly.pdbx_seq_one_letter_code
_entity_poly.pdbx_strand_id
1 'polypeptide(L)'
;DNDSKERWKMEGDTEERNEKARKAYQSLLTVTARTPDNEEYLNFSREVKSLAQSEYDFTFGNSLLSTFVAAFYDAVFLYALALKESLPEMPGEVNLDGGNLTRRMWGKSFR
;
A
#
# COMPACT_ATOMS: atom_id res chain seq x y z
N ASP A 1 7.68 -2.09 -8.28
CA ASP A 1 8.65 -0.98 -8.20
C ASP A 1 9.86 -1.36 -7.39
N ASN A 2 11.01 -1.27 -8.05
CA ASN A 2 12.32 -1.60 -7.49
C ASN A 2 12.71 -0.46 -6.53
N ASP A 3 12.43 -0.64 -5.24
CA ASP A 3 12.84 0.30 -4.20
C ASP A 3 14.32 0.09 -3.79
N SER A 4 15.10 -0.54 -4.66
CA SER A 4 16.54 -0.63 -4.49
C SER A 4 17.20 0.70 -4.88
N LYS A 5 18.32 0.98 -4.22
CA LYS A 5 19.22 2.10 -4.51
C LYS A 5 19.75 2.12 -5.95
N GLU A 6 19.50 1.06 -6.73
CA GLU A 6 20.05 0.84 -8.07
C GLU A 6 18.93 0.72 -9.13
N ARG A 7 18.00 1.68 -9.16
CA ARG A 7 16.90 1.72 -10.15
C ARG A 7 17.34 1.65 -11.62
N TRP A 8 18.59 1.99 -11.89
CA TRP A 8 19.23 1.98 -13.21
C TRP A 8 19.78 0.61 -13.62
N LYS A 9 19.90 -0.35 -12.69
CA LYS A 9 20.56 -1.62 -12.93
C LYS A 9 19.58 -2.69 -13.37
N MET A 10 19.94 -3.39 -14.45
CA MET A 10 19.21 -4.53 -14.96
C MET A 10 20.12 -5.77 -14.91
N GLU A 11 19.74 -6.77 -14.12
CA GLU A 11 20.60 -7.96 -13.86
C GLU A 11 20.90 -8.80 -15.11
N GLY A 12 20.08 -8.68 -16.17
CA GLY A 12 20.29 -9.38 -17.44
C GLY A 12 21.03 -8.60 -18.53
N ASP A 13 21.48 -7.36 -18.25
CA ASP A 13 22.15 -6.50 -19.24
C ASP A 13 23.66 -6.44 -19.05
N THR A 14 24.39 -5.95 -20.05
CA THR A 14 25.86 -5.82 -19.98
C THR A 14 26.28 -4.74 -18.99
N GLU A 15 27.44 -4.93 -18.36
CA GLU A 15 28.00 -3.95 -17.41
C GLU A 15 28.16 -2.56 -18.03
N GLU A 16 28.55 -2.49 -19.30
CA GLU A 16 28.69 -1.23 -20.04
C GLU A 16 27.36 -0.47 -20.15
N ARG A 17 26.26 -1.18 -20.41
CA ARG A 17 24.93 -0.58 -20.49
C ARG A 17 24.41 -0.15 -19.14
N ASN A 18 24.62 -0.97 -18.11
CA ASN A 18 24.29 -0.62 -16.74
C ASN A 18 25.06 0.64 -16.28
N GLU A 19 26.35 0.76 -16.60
CA GLU A 19 27.14 1.94 -16.28
C GLU A 19 26.68 3.19 -17.06
N LYS A 20 26.29 3.03 -18.33
CA LYS A 20 25.67 4.12 -19.10
C LYS A 20 24.35 4.58 -18.49
N ALA A 21 23.50 3.64 -18.08
CA ALA A 21 22.26 3.94 -17.38
C ALA A 21 22.52 4.66 -16.05
N ARG A 22 23.50 4.19 -15.26
CA ARG A 22 23.91 4.84 -14.01
C ARG A 22 24.28 6.31 -14.21
N LYS A 23 25.07 6.62 -15.25
CA LYS A 23 25.43 8.01 -15.60
C LYS A 23 24.20 8.85 -15.98
N ALA A 24 23.29 8.31 -16.78
CA ALA A 24 22.07 9.02 -17.17
C ALA A 24 21.14 9.29 -15.96
N TYR A 25 21.08 8.36 -15.00
CA TYR A 25 20.28 8.50 -13.79
C TYR A 25 20.81 9.57 -12.82
N GLN A 26 22.05 10.04 -12.97
CA GLN A 26 22.59 11.14 -12.13
C GLN A 26 21.83 12.45 -12.32
N SER A 27 21.24 12.68 -13.50
CA SER A 27 20.40 13.84 -13.78
C SER A 27 18.91 13.61 -13.53
N LEU A 28 18.51 12.40 -13.12
CA LEU A 28 17.11 12.04 -12.96
C LEU A 28 16.65 12.30 -11.52
N LEU A 29 15.53 13.01 -11.38
CA LEU A 29 14.81 13.11 -10.12
C LEU A 29 13.50 12.32 -10.22
N THR A 30 13.31 11.38 -9.31
CA THR A 30 12.11 10.53 -9.28
C THR A 30 11.21 10.94 -8.12
N VAL A 31 9.95 11.23 -8.43
CA VAL A 31 8.92 11.50 -7.43
C VAL A 31 8.05 10.26 -7.30
N THR A 32 8.00 9.68 -6.10
CA THR A 32 7.11 8.54 -5.79
C THR A 32 6.25 8.86 -4.57
N ALA A 33 5.16 8.12 -4.42
CA ALA A 33 4.42 8.10 -3.17
C ALA A 33 5.36 7.70 -2.02
N ARG A 34 5.17 8.30 -0.85
CA ARG A 34 5.92 7.94 0.34
C ARG A 34 5.43 6.60 0.85
N THR A 35 6.31 5.62 0.89
CA THR A 35 6.07 4.37 1.62
C THR A 35 6.33 4.60 3.10
N PRO A 36 5.42 4.23 4.01
CA PRO A 36 5.68 4.31 5.44
C PRO A 36 6.87 3.43 5.84
N ASP A 37 7.68 3.93 6.77
CA ASP A 37 8.87 3.27 7.32
C ASP A 37 8.71 2.91 8.80
N ASN A 38 7.49 2.97 9.33
CA ASN A 38 7.18 2.59 10.71
C ASN A 38 7.10 1.06 10.88
N GLU A 39 7.26 0.59 12.11
CA GLU A 39 7.27 -0.83 12.44
C GLU A 39 5.94 -1.53 12.11
N GLU A 40 4.82 -0.83 12.30
CA GLU A 40 3.48 -1.32 12.01
C GLU A 40 3.30 -1.67 10.52
N TYR A 41 3.72 -0.78 9.62
CA TYR A 41 3.67 -1.04 8.19
C TYR A 41 4.61 -2.19 7.78
N LEU A 42 5.78 -2.31 8.41
CA LEU A 42 6.70 -3.41 8.15
C LEU A 42 6.13 -4.77 8.60
N ASN A 43 5.43 -4.82 9.73
CA ASN A 43 4.73 -6.02 10.19
C ASN A 43 3.59 -6.38 9.24
N PHE A 44 2.71 -5.43 8.93
CA PHE A 44 1.64 -5.58 7.94
C PHE A 44 2.20 -6.10 6.60
N SER A 45 3.31 -5.51 6.14
CA SER A 45 3.94 -5.93 4.89
C SER A 45 4.43 -7.37 4.92
N ARG A 46 4.97 -7.84 6.05
CA ARG A 46 5.40 -9.23 6.20
C ARG A 46 4.21 -10.19 6.20
N GLU A 47 3.14 -9.84 6.91
CA GLU A 47 1.93 -10.66 6.99
C GLU A 47 1.25 -10.82 5.62
N VAL A 48 1.07 -9.72 4.88
CA VAL A 48 0.48 -9.77 3.53
C VAL A 48 1.35 -10.60 2.58
N LYS A 49 2.67 -10.47 2.65
CA LYS A 49 3.58 -11.29 1.83
C LYS A 49 3.47 -12.77 2.17
N SER A 50 3.43 -13.10 3.47
CA SER A 50 3.26 -14.48 3.93
C SER A 50 1.92 -15.07 3.49
N LEU A 51 0.83 -14.32 3.62
CA LEU A 51 -0.51 -14.75 3.23
C LEU A 51 -0.62 -14.95 1.72
N ALA A 52 -0.04 -14.05 0.92
CA ALA A 52 -0.03 -14.19 -0.53
C ALA A 52 0.73 -15.44 -0.99
N GLN A 53 1.83 -15.77 -0.32
CA GLN A 53 2.58 -16.99 -0.57
C GLN A 53 1.77 -18.23 -0.19
N SER A 54 1.15 -18.27 0.98
CA SER A 54 0.48 -19.48 1.48
C SER A 54 -0.86 -19.76 0.81
N GLU A 55 -1.68 -18.73 0.57
CA GLU A 55 -3.06 -18.90 0.11
C GLU A 55 -3.21 -18.74 -1.41
N TYR A 56 -2.27 -18.03 -2.06
CA TYR A 56 -2.41 -17.64 -3.47
C TYR A 56 -1.20 -18.03 -4.33
N ASP A 57 -0.21 -18.72 -3.77
CA ASP A 57 1.05 -19.09 -4.43
C ASP A 57 1.74 -17.89 -5.13
N PHE A 58 1.55 -16.69 -4.55
CA PHE A 58 2.07 -15.44 -5.09
C PHE A 58 3.22 -14.94 -4.24
N THR A 59 4.41 -14.90 -4.83
CA THR A 59 5.61 -14.36 -4.17
C THR A 59 5.79 -12.90 -4.55
N PHE A 60 5.68 -12.01 -3.56
CA PHE A 60 6.17 -10.65 -3.74
C PHE A 60 7.70 -10.67 -3.89
N GLY A 61 8.22 -10.07 -4.96
CA GLY A 61 9.67 -9.88 -5.09
C GLY A 61 10.27 -8.98 -3.99
N ASN A 62 11.55 -8.64 -4.14
CA ASN A 62 12.29 -7.76 -3.21
C ASN A 62 11.77 -6.32 -3.12
N SER A 63 10.68 -5.99 -3.82
CA SER A 63 10.00 -4.70 -3.74
C SER A 63 9.19 -4.57 -2.45
N LEU A 64 9.08 -3.32 -1.97
CA LEU A 64 8.07 -2.96 -0.97
C LEU A 64 6.67 -3.23 -1.54
N LEU A 65 5.70 -3.43 -0.64
CA LEU A 65 4.30 -3.52 -1.07
C LEU A 65 3.91 -2.24 -1.79
N SER A 66 3.14 -2.40 -2.85
CA SER A 66 2.54 -1.27 -3.54
C SER A 66 1.72 -0.44 -2.56
N THR A 67 1.80 0.89 -2.65
CA THR A 67 0.97 1.80 -1.85
C THR A 67 -0.53 1.57 -2.07
N PHE A 68 -0.91 0.97 -3.21
CA PHE A 68 -2.29 0.56 -3.47
C PHE A 68 -2.76 -0.56 -2.53
N VAL A 69 -1.90 -1.53 -2.19
CA VAL A 69 -2.27 -2.63 -1.28
C VAL A 69 -2.56 -2.08 0.12
N ALA A 70 -1.71 -1.17 0.59
CA ALA A 70 -1.93 -0.47 1.85
C ALA A 70 -3.21 0.37 1.83
N ALA A 71 -3.46 1.11 0.74
CA ALA A 71 -4.67 1.93 0.61
C ALA A 71 -5.98 1.09 0.66
N PHE A 72 -5.98 -0.14 0.13
CA PHE A 72 -7.13 -1.03 0.27
C PHE A 72 -7.34 -1.52 1.70
N TYR A 73 -6.26 -1.82 2.43
CA TYR A 73 -6.34 -2.12 3.85
C TYR A 73 -6.94 -0.95 4.63
N ASP A 74 -6.42 0.26 4.41
CA ASP A 74 -6.90 1.50 5.02
C ASP A 74 -8.36 1.79 4.67
N ALA A 75 -8.80 1.49 3.44
CA ALA A 75 -10.17 1.69 3.01
C ALA A 75 -11.15 0.78 3.77
N VAL A 76 -10.80 -0.48 4.00
CA VAL A 76 -11.61 -1.41 4.81
C VAL A 76 -11.65 -0.96 6.27
N PHE A 77 -10.53 -0.48 6.81
CA PHE A 77 -10.47 0.04 8.17
C PHE A 77 -11.34 1.31 8.34
N LEU A 78 -11.24 2.26 7.40
CA LEU A 78 -12.08 3.45 7.35
C LEU A 78 -13.58 3.09 7.22
N TYR A 79 -13.89 2.06 6.44
CA TYR A 79 -15.25 1.52 6.35
C TYR A 79 -15.75 0.97 7.68
N ALA A 80 -14.95 0.18 8.39
CA ALA A 80 -15.33 -0.34 9.69
C ALA A 80 -15.57 0.80 10.71
N LEU A 81 -14.75 1.85 10.70
CA LEU A 81 -14.92 3.03 11.54
C LEU A 81 -16.23 3.77 11.22
N ALA A 82 -16.47 4.06 9.94
CA ALA A 82 -17.69 4.74 9.51
C ALA A 82 -18.94 3.90 9.80
N LEU A 83 -18.85 2.58 9.65
CA LEU A 83 -19.94 1.65 9.92
C LEU A 83 -20.28 1.66 11.41
N LYS A 84 -19.27 1.55 12.28
CA LYS A 84 -19.45 1.61 13.74
C LYS A 84 -20.18 2.88 14.18
N GLU A 85 -19.89 4.02 13.56
CA GLU A 85 -20.54 5.31 13.84
C GLU A 85 -21.97 5.42 13.28
N SER A 86 -22.32 4.58 12.32
CA SER A 86 -23.64 4.57 11.69
C SER A 86 -24.63 3.61 12.36
N LEU A 87 -24.17 2.73 13.25
CA LEU A 87 -25.01 1.75 13.92
C LEU A 87 -25.94 2.44 14.96
N PRO A 88 -27.23 2.05 15.01
CA PRO A 88 -28.16 2.54 16.02
C PRO A 88 -27.83 2.01 17.42
N GLU A 89 -28.24 2.75 18.46
CA GLU A 89 -28.08 2.32 19.86
C GLU A 89 -28.92 1.06 20.19
N MET A 90 -30.05 0.88 19.51
CA MET A 90 -30.90 -0.31 19.65
C MET A 90 -30.61 -1.32 18.52
N PRO A 91 -30.28 -2.59 18.84
CA PRO A 91 -30.08 -3.62 17.84
C PRO A 91 -31.38 -3.93 17.11
N GLY A 92 -31.42 -3.80 15.78
CA GLY A 92 -32.55 -4.24 14.94
C GLY A 92 -32.95 -3.28 13.82
N GLU A 93 -32.60 -2.00 13.92
CA GLU A 93 -32.92 -0.98 12.90
C GLU A 93 -31.66 -0.54 12.16
N VAL A 94 -31.01 -1.45 11.43
CA VAL A 94 -29.84 -1.08 10.63
C VAL A 94 -30.31 -0.37 9.36
N ASN A 95 -30.23 0.96 9.34
CA ASN A 95 -30.45 1.75 8.14
C ASN A 95 -29.16 1.79 7.31
N LEU A 96 -29.12 1.01 6.23
CA LEU A 96 -27.98 0.91 5.31
C LEU A 96 -27.95 2.10 4.31
N ASP A 97 -27.83 3.32 4.82
CA ASP A 97 -27.63 4.51 3.99
C ASP A 97 -26.14 4.64 3.62
N GLY A 98 -25.77 4.12 2.45
CA GLY A 98 -24.40 4.20 1.93
C GLY A 98 -23.94 5.64 1.66
N GLY A 99 -24.86 6.57 1.38
CA GLY A 99 -24.55 7.98 1.22
C GLY A 99 -24.14 8.62 2.55
N ASN A 100 -24.86 8.30 3.63
CA ASN A 100 -24.51 8.72 4.98
C ASN A 100 -23.16 8.14 5.40
N LEU A 101 -22.95 6.85 5.14
CA LEU A 101 -21.70 6.17 5.43
C LEU A 101 -20.51 6.84 4.73
N THR A 102 -20.63 7.12 3.44
CA THR A 102 -19.59 7.78 2.65
C THR A 102 -19.30 9.19 3.18
N ARG A 103 -20.33 9.96 3.55
CA ARG A 103 -20.15 11.29 4.15
C ARG A 103 -19.39 11.26 5.48
N ARG A 104 -19.53 10.20 6.28
CA ARG A 104 -18.78 10.01 7.54
C ARG A 104 -17.30 9.65 7.32
N MET A 105 -16.97 9.10 6.15
CA MET A 105 -15.57 8.84 5.78
C MET A 105 -14.84 10.12 5.38
N TRP A 106 -15.53 11.11 4.83
CA TRP A 106 -14.91 12.33 4.31
C TRP A 106 -14.37 13.23 5.42
N GLY A 107 -13.17 13.79 5.21
CA GLY A 107 -12.52 14.67 6.18
C GLY A 107 -12.06 13.97 7.48
N LYS A 108 -12.16 12.64 7.54
CA LYS A 108 -11.74 11.84 8.69
C LYS A 108 -10.25 11.53 8.61
N SER A 109 -9.57 11.69 9.73
CA SER A 109 -8.21 11.19 9.93
C SER A 109 -8.26 10.01 10.89
N PHE A 110 -7.48 8.98 10.58
CA PHE A 110 -7.30 7.80 11.39
C PHE A 110 -5.83 7.41 11.35
N ARG A 111 -5.40 6.65 12.35
CA ARG A 111 -4.02 6.21 12.51
C ARG A 111 -4.03 4.73 12.82
#